data_AF-A0A7R9KU81-F1
#
_entry.id   AF-A0A7R9KU81-F1
#
_cell.length_a   1.000
_cell.length_b   1.000
_cell.length_c   1.000
_cell.angle_alpha   90.00
_cell.angle_beta   90.00
_cell.angle_gamma   90.00
#
_symmetry.space_group_name_H-M   'P 1'
#
loop_
_entity.id
_entity.type
_entity.pdbx_description
1 polymer ?
#
loop_
_entity_poly.entity_id
_entity_poly.type
_entity_poly.pdbx_seq_one_letter_code
_entity_poly.pdbx_strand_id
1 'polypeptide(L)'
;MSESVHWVPFESNPEVMNKFLWAIGVSEDYRIVDVMGLDEELLPFIDGPVLSLILLYPVNEHNESLTSLSSYLLFSLKTFLDSTRHLSHEERGRLLESNEEIANAHHIYAKEGQTSAPAADSEVDHHFVALVQRNGYLFVTDGRGSRALNFGKTSDETFLSDAARVCRQVMARDPNNLVFNVIALSGRS
;
A
#
# COMPACT_ATOMS: atom_id res chain seq x y z
N MET A 1 -4.15 -21.98 -20.65
CA MET A 1 -4.73 -21.34 -19.47
C MET A 1 -3.68 -20.36 -18.98
N SER A 2 -4.04 -19.12 -18.63
CA SER A 2 -3.07 -18.19 -18.05
C SER A 2 -2.68 -18.69 -16.66
N GLU A 3 -1.38 -18.72 -16.38
CA GLU A 3 -0.87 -18.97 -15.04
C GLU A 3 -1.24 -17.76 -14.15
N SER A 4 -1.57 -18.00 -12.89
CA SER A 4 -1.84 -16.92 -11.94
C SER A 4 -0.52 -16.25 -11.55
N VAL A 5 -0.48 -14.92 -11.52
CA VAL A 5 0.65 -14.20 -10.92
C VAL A 5 0.65 -14.45 -9.42
N HIS A 6 1.80 -14.89 -8.89
CA HIS A 6 1.99 -15.05 -7.44
C HIS A 6 2.83 -13.93 -6.86
N TRP A 7 2.16 -13.14 -6.04
CA TRP A 7 2.65 -11.90 -5.47
C TRP A 7 3.38 -12.22 -4.15
N VAL A 8 4.70 -12.02 -4.14
CA VAL A 8 5.51 -12.17 -2.93
C VAL A 8 5.13 -11.06 -1.92
N PRO A 9 5.03 -11.34 -0.62
CA PRO A 9 4.80 -10.31 0.40
C PRO A 9 5.83 -9.17 0.31
N PHE A 10 5.36 -7.93 0.41
CA PHE A 10 6.21 -6.75 0.30
C PHE A 10 6.64 -6.28 1.69
N GLU A 11 7.95 -6.09 1.92
CA GLU A 11 8.48 -5.57 3.18
C GLU A 11 7.98 -4.13 3.40
N SER A 12 7.43 -3.81 4.58
CA SER A 12 6.95 -2.45 4.92
C SER A 12 8.13 -1.53 5.23
N ASN A 13 8.89 -1.22 4.18
CA ASN A 13 10.17 -0.53 4.22
C ASN A 13 10.17 0.58 3.15
N PRO A 14 10.31 1.85 3.55
CA PRO A 14 10.31 2.97 2.61
C PRO A 14 11.35 2.86 1.49
N GLU A 15 12.54 2.29 1.72
CA GLU A 15 13.56 2.18 0.67
C GLU A 15 13.08 1.30 -0.49
N VAL A 16 12.48 0.15 -0.16
CA VAL A 16 11.98 -0.83 -1.13
C VAL A 16 10.73 -0.30 -1.84
N MET A 17 9.80 0.27 -1.08
CA MET A 17 8.53 0.77 -1.62
C MET A 17 8.73 1.99 -2.53
N ASN A 18 9.70 2.86 -2.23
CA ASN A 18 10.05 3.98 -3.11
C ASN A 18 10.58 3.49 -4.47
N LYS A 19 11.53 2.55 -4.49
CA LYS A 19 12.07 1.96 -5.73
C LYS A 19 10.94 1.40 -6.61
N PHE A 20 10.01 0.65 -6.01
CA PHE A 20 8.84 0.11 -6.71
C PHE A 20 7.92 1.20 -7.28
N LEU A 21 7.56 2.22 -6.49
CA LEU A 21 6.70 3.31 -6.95
C LEU A 21 7.31 4.07 -8.14
N TRP A 22 8.61 4.38 -8.09
CA TRP A 22 9.29 5.07 -9.18
C TRP A 22 9.43 4.18 -10.42
N ALA A 23 9.68 2.88 -10.25
CA ALA A 23 9.74 1.92 -11.35
C ALA A 23 8.40 1.73 -12.10
N ILE A 24 7.25 1.84 -11.41
CA ILE A 24 5.91 1.83 -12.04
C ILE A 24 5.44 3.21 -12.54
N GLY A 25 6.30 4.24 -12.46
CA GLY A 25 6.09 5.55 -13.08
C GLY A 25 5.51 6.65 -12.18
N VAL A 26 5.64 6.54 -10.84
CA VAL A 26 5.35 7.65 -9.92
C VAL A 26 6.54 8.62 -9.87
N SER A 27 6.30 9.94 -9.79
CA SER A 27 7.39 10.92 -9.69
C SER A 27 8.18 10.80 -8.38
N GLU A 28 9.49 11.03 -8.43
CA GLU A 28 10.38 11.20 -7.26
C GLU A 28 10.04 12.43 -6.39
N ASP A 29 9.12 13.28 -6.84
CA ASP A 29 8.47 14.31 -6.02
C ASP A 29 7.58 13.71 -4.92
N TYR A 30 7.22 12.42 -5.00
CA TYR A 30 6.47 11.70 -3.98
C TYR A 30 7.31 10.56 -3.41
N ARG A 31 7.28 10.41 -2.09
CA ARG A 31 8.03 9.37 -1.38
C ARG A 31 7.24 8.73 -0.25
N ILE A 32 7.47 7.44 -0.05
CA ILE A 32 7.16 6.74 1.19
C ILE A 32 8.19 7.14 2.26
N VAL A 33 7.75 7.37 3.49
CA VAL A 33 8.57 7.60 4.68
C VAL A 33 7.98 6.87 5.90
N ASP A 34 8.81 6.53 6.89
CA ASP A 34 8.36 5.91 8.14
C ASP A 34 7.55 6.88 9.01
N VAL A 35 6.51 6.35 9.69
CA VAL A 35 5.78 7.08 10.74
C VAL A 35 6.25 6.58 12.10
N MET A 36 7.24 7.28 12.67
CA MET A 36 7.90 6.94 13.93
C MET A 36 6.94 6.84 15.14
N GLY A 37 5.77 7.46 15.07
CA GLY A 37 4.70 7.35 16.05
C GLY A 37 3.45 8.10 15.60
N LEU A 38 2.30 7.76 16.17
CA LEU A 38 1.00 8.32 15.78
C LEU A 38 0.55 9.49 16.66
N ASP A 39 1.26 9.75 17.75
CA ASP A 39 0.95 10.81 18.71
C ASP A 39 1.14 12.21 18.09
N GLU A 40 0.33 13.17 18.52
CA GLU A 40 0.23 14.49 17.88
C GLU A 40 1.54 15.31 17.96
N GLU A 41 2.44 14.95 18.87
CA GLU A 41 3.80 15.50 18.99
C GLU A 41 4.79 14.90 17.98
N LEU A 42 4.52 13.70 17.44
CA LEU A 42 5.41 12.97 16.52
C LEU A 42 5.02 13.11 15.05
N LEU A 43 3.74 13.32 14.75
CA LEU A 43 3.25 13.57 13.39
C LEU A 43 3.93 14.77 12.67
N PRO A 44 4.29 15.89 13.32
CA PRO A 44 4.96 17.03 12.67
C PRO A 44 6.38 16.77 12.16
N PHE A 45 6.98 15.60 12.45
CA PHE A 45 8.29 15.20 11.91
C PHE A 45 8.20 14.55 10.51
N ILE A 46 6.99 14.38 9.96
CA ILE A 46 6.78 13.87 8.60
C ILE A 46 6.86 15.03 7.62
N ASP A 47 7.91 15.07 6.81
CA ASP A 47 8.14 16.12 5.80
C ASP A 47 7.04 16.18 4.73
N GLY A 48 6.50 17.38 4.53
CA GLY A 48 5.69 17.75 3.36
C GLY A 48 4.21 17.38 3.47
N PRO A 49 3.41 17.69 2.43
CA PRO A 49 1.99 17.32 2.41
C PRO A 49 1.83 15.80 2.34
N VAL A 50 1.27 15.20 3.41
CA VAL A 50 0.98 13.77 3.45
C VAL A 50 -0.31 13.48 2.68
N LEU A 51 -0.24 12.60 1.69
CA LEU A 51 -1.34 12.26 0.78
C LEU A 51 -2.04 10.94 1.13
N SER A 52 -1.34 10.05 1.84
CA SER A 52 -1.83 8.75 2.28
C SER A 52 -1.06 8.29 3.52
N LEU A 53 -1.73 7.60 4.45
CA LEU A 53 -1.07 6.69 5.38
C LEU A 53 -1.33 5.25 4.93
N ILE A 54 -0.34 4.38 5.04
CA ILE A 54 -0.49 2.94 4.80
C ILE A 54 -0.16 2.22 6.11
N LEU A 55 -1.08 1.37 6.57
CA LEU A 55 -0.99 0.59 7.80
C LEU A 55 -0.86 -0.89 7.45
N LEU A 56 0.19 -1.54 7.95
CA LEU A 56 0.34 -2.99 7.99
C LEU A 56 -0.16 -3.53 9.33
N TYR A 57 -1.05 -4.52 9.32
CA TYR A 57 -1.61 -5.16 10.53
C TYR A 57 -1.97 -6.64 10.29
N PRO A 58 -2.06 -7.49 11.33
CA PRO A 58 -2.05 -8.93 11.11
C PRO A 58 -3.38 -9.61 10.75
N VAL A 59 -3.37 -10.49 9.73
CA VAL A 59 -4.50 -11.34 9.23
C VAL A 59 -3.98 -12.49 8.34
N ASN A 60 -4.59 -13.67 8.37
CA ASN A 60 -4.33 -14.88 7.55
C ASN A 60 -5.52 -15.22 6.59
N GLU A 61 -5.46 -16.11 5.58
CA GLU A 61 -4.38 -16.84 4.86
C GLU A 61 -4.31 -16.35 3.36
N HIS A 62 -3.96 -17.01 2.21
CA HIS A 62 -3.35 -18.25 1.61
C HIS A 62 -3.27 -17.93 0.05
N ASN A 63 -2.63 -18.59 -0.95
CA ASN A 63 -1.52 -19.55 -1.18
C ASN A 63 -1.16 -19.55 -2.72
N GLU A 64 -0.24 -20.41 -3.20
CA GLU A 64 0.72 -20.08 -4.29
C GLU A 64 0.82 -20.98 -5.57
N SER A 65 1.41 -20.46 -6.66
CA SER A 65 2.66 -20.87 -7.37
C SER A 65 2.60 -20.75 -8.93
N LEU A 66 3.54 -20.15 -9.71
CA LEU A 66 4.58 -19.10 -9.54
C LEU A 66 5.18 -18.63 -10.92
N THR A 67 6.07 -17.62 -10.96
CA THR A 67 6.89 -17.10 -12.11
C THR A 67 6.16 -16.22 -13.15
N SER A 68 6.74 -15.56 -14.20
CA SER A 68 8.11 -15.55 -14.81
C SER A 68 8.56 -14.12 -15.29
N LEU A 69 9.32 -13.91 -16.40
CA LEU A 69 9.87 -12.57 -16.82
C LEU A 69 10.13 -12.34 -18.33
N SER A 70 9.81 -11.13 -18.82
CA SER A 70 10.45 -10.43 -19.96
C SER A 70 10.21 -8.91 -19.88
N SER A 71 11.04 -8.07 -20.53
CA SER A 71 11.18 -6.64 -20.22
C SER A 71 10.45 -5.67 -21.16
N TYR A 72 9.56 -4.83 -20.61
CA TYR A 72 9.43 -3.39 -20.91
C TYR A 72 8.72 -2.72 -19.73
N LEU A 73 9.37 -1.76 -19.06
CA LEU A 73 8.86 -1.12 -17.84
C LEU A 73 9.07 0.39 -17.95
N LEU A 74 7.98 1.19 -17.87
CA LEU A 74 8.04 2.66 -17.68
C LEU A 74 6.67 3.38 -17.66
N PHE A 75 5.54 2.70 -17.89
CA PHE A 75 4.22 3.37 -18.01
C PHE A 75 3.03 2.60 -17.42
N SER A 76 3.25 1.42 -16.82
CA SER A 76 2.26 0.56 -16.16
C SER A 76 1.19 1.30 -15.37
N LEU A 77 1.55 1.97 -14.27
CA LEU A 77 0.55 2.44 -13.30
C LEU A 77 -0.40 3.47 -13.93
N LYS A 78 0.13 4.44 -14.68
CA LYS A 78 -0.72 5.44 -15.36
C LYS A 78 -1.62 4.78 -16.40
N THR A 79 -1.09 3.88 -17.21
CA THR A 79 -1.84 3.18 -18.27
C THR A 79 -2.94 2.29 -17.67
N PHE A 80 -2.65 1.62 -16.56
CA PHE A 80 -3.61 0.82 -15.80
C PHE A 80 -4.71 1.69 -15.17
N LEU A 81 -4.36 2.80 -14.53
CA LEU A 81 -5.33 3.72 -13.92
C LEU A 81 -6.25 4.38 -14.96
N ASP A 82 -5.71 4.81 -16.10
CA ASP A 82 -6.51 5.43 -17.18
C ASP A 82 -7.45 4.42 -17.84
N SER A 83 -6.96 3.23 -18.19
CA SER A 83 -7.75 2.18 -18.85
C SER A 83 -8.83 1.62 -17.93
N THR A 84 -8.52 1.32 -16.67
CA THR A 84 -9.48 0.73 -15.72
C THR A 84 -10.40 1.74 -15.04
N ARG A 85 -10.23 3.05 -15.29
CA ARG A 85 -10.99 4.14 -14.64
C ARG A 85 -12.50 3.96 -14.62
N HIS A 86 -13.06 3.32 -15.65
CA HIS A 86 -14.49 3.11 -15.87
C HIS A 86 -15.03 1.77 -15.33
N LEU A 87 -14.14 0.88 -14.88
CA LEU A 87 -14.48 -0.47 -14.43
C LEU A 87 -14.81 -0.53 -12.94
N SER A 88 -15.50 -1.58 -12.51
CA SER A 88 -15.74 -1.89 -11.09
C SER A 88 -14.45 -2.26 -10.34
N HIS A 89 -14.53 -2.35 -9.02
CA HIS A 89 -13.41 -2.79 -8.17
C HIS A 89 -13.00 -4.24 -8.42
N GLU A 90 -13.95 -5.14 -8.71
CA GLU A 90 -13.63 -6.53 -9.04
C GLU A 90 -12.94 -6.68 -10.39
N GLU A 91 -13.39 -5.93 -11.41
CA GLU A 91 -12.77 -5.93 -12.74
C GLU A 91 -11.35 -5.33 -12.69
N ARG A 92 -11.12 -4.35 -11.81
CA ARG A 92 -9.76 -3.84 -11.52
C ARG A 92 -8.89 -4.91 -10.87
N GLY A 93 -9.40 -5.65 -9.89
CA GLY A 93 -8.69 -6.78 -9.27
C GLY A 93 -8.28 -7.82 -10.31
N ARG A 94 -9.25 -8.33 -11.07
CA ARG A 94 -9.04 -9.32 -12.14
C ARG A 94 -8.05 -8.85 -13.22
N LEU A 95 -8.02 -7.56 -13.55
CA LEU A 95 -7.04 -7.02 -14.49
C LEU A 95 -5.66 -6.80 -13.86
N LEU A 96 -5.57 -6.45 -12.58
CA LEU A 96 -4.30 -6.33 -11.84
C LEU A 96 -3.64 -7.70 -11.67
N GLU A 97 -4.41 -8.74 -11.33
CA GLU A 97 -3.98 -10.15 -11.28
C GLU A 97 -3.32 -10.60 -12.59
N SER A 98 -3.77 -10.07 -13.73
CA SER A 98 -3.21 -10.33 -15.07
C SER A 98 -2.17 -9.31 -15.56
N ASN A 99 -1.80 -8.31 -14.76
CA ASN A 99 -0.94 -7.23 -15.22
C ASN A 99 0.55 -7.59 -15.08
N GLU A 100 1.11 -8.21 -16.12
CA GLU A 100 2.52 -8.63 -16.15
C GLU A 100 3.53 -7.50 -15.86
N GLU A 101 3.28 -6.24 -16.26
CA GLU A 101 4.21 -5.12 -16.01
C GLU A 101 4.28 -4.79 -14.50
N ILE A 102 3.14 -4.64 -13.83
CA ILE A 102 3.07 -4.37 -12.38
C ILE A 102 3.52 -5.60 -11.57
N ALA A 103 3.11 -6.79 -11.99
CA ALA A 103 3.51 -8.07 -11.39
C ALA A 103 5.02 -8.26 -11.38
N ASN A 104 5.69 -8.01 -12.51
CA ASN A 104 7.13 -8.18 -12.65
C ASN A 104 7.90 -7.11 -11.85
N ALA A 105 7.44 -5.86 -11.85
CA ALA A 105 7.99 -4.81 -10.98
C ALA A 105 7.88 -5.22 -9.50
N HIS A 106 6.69 -5.66 -9.06
CA HIS A 106 6.45 -6.13 -7.70
C HIS A 106 7.36 -7.32 -7.34
N HIS A 107 7.48 -8.32 -8.21
CA HIS A 107 8.31 -9.50 -7.97
C HIS A 107 9.82 -9.20 -7.87
N ILE A 108 10.29 -8.14 -8.54
CA ILE A 108 11.67 -7.66 -8.41
C ILE A 108 11.86 -7.01 -7.03
N TYR A 109 11.06 -5.99 -6.71
CA TYR A 109 11.29 -5.18 -5.50
C TYR A 109 10.84 -5.86 -4.21
N ALA A 110 9.82 -6.71 -4.21
CA ALA A 110 9.42 -7.49 -3.03
C ALA A 110 10.50 -8.48 -2.54
N LYS A 111 11.57 -8.68 -3.33
CA LYS A 111 12.76 -9.47 -2.95
C LYS A 111 13.95 -8.62 -2.49
N GLU A 112 13.85 -7.29 -2.59
CA GLU A 112 14.71 -6.36 -1.88
C GLU A 112 14.13 -6.08 -0.49
N GLY A 113 14.99 -5.81 0.49
CA GLY A 113 14.59 -5.61 1.88
C GLY A 113 15.75 -5.79 2.83
N GLN A 114 15.49 -5.61 4.13
CA GLN A 114 16.42 -5.97 5.20
C GLN A 114 16.22 -7.42 5.65
N THR A 115 15.05 -7.99 5.38
CA THR A 115 14.72 -9.40 5.61
C THR A 115 14.81 -10.21 4.32
N SER A 116 14.91 -11.53 4.44
CA SER A 116 14.66 -12.42 3.31
C SER A 116 13.15 -12.51 3.10
N ALA A 117 12.69 -12.07 1.93
CA ALA A 117 11.30 -12.24 1.52
C ALA A 117 10.88 -13.71 1.63
N PRO A 118 9.71 -14.02 2.21
CA PRO A 118 9.22 -15.38 2.33
C PRO A 118 8.88 -15.96 0.94
N ALA A 119 8.67 -17.27 0.87
CA ALA A 119 7.99 -17.85 -0.28
C ALA A 119 6.54 -17.34 -0.32
N ALA A 120 5.91 -17.27 -1.49
CA ALA A 120 4.56 -16.72 -1.62
C ALA A 120 3.47 -17.74 -1.23
N ASP A 121 3.85 -18.97 -0.88
CA ASP A 121 3.04 -20.00 -0.22
C ASP A 121 3.07 -19.92 1.31
N SER A 122 3.96 -19.09 1.86
CA SER A 122 4.06 -18.91 3.30
C SER A 122 2.78 -18.23 3.80
N GLU A 123 2.27 -18.67 4.95
CA GLU A 123 1.19 -17.98 5.64
C GLU A 123 1.67 -16.58 6.01
N VAL A 124 0.98 -15.56 5.51
CA VAL A 124 1.35 -14.16 5.68
C VAL A 124 0.30 -13.53 6.55
N ASP A 125 0.57 -13.59 7.85
CA ASP A 125 -0.26 -13.04 8.92
C ASP A 125 -0.25 -11.49 8.91
N HIS A 126 -0.24 -10.82 7.75
CA HIS A 126 -0.01 -9.38 7.60
C HIS A 126 -0.75 -8.81 6.37
N HIS A 127 -1.47 -7.71 6.56
CA HIS A 127 -2.29 -7.07 5.53
C HIS A 127 -2.16 -5.54 5.52
N PHE A 128 -2.05 -4.97 4.32
CA PHE A 128 -1.97 -3.52 4.11
C PHE A 128 -3.34 -2.88 3.87
N VAL A 129 -3.61 -1.75 4.53
CA VAL A 129 -4.70 -0.83 4.18
C VAL A 129 -4.18 0.59 3.99
N ALA A 130 -4.69 1.28 2.99
CA ALA A 130 -4.40 2.70 2.77
C ALA A 130 -5.52 3.58 3.34
N LEU A 131 -5.14 4.69 3.94
CA LEU A 131 -6.01 5.75 4.47
C LEU A 131 -5.81 6.97 3.56
N VAL A 132 -6.88 7.49 2.97
CA VAL A 132 -6.84 8.58 1.98
C VAL A 132 -7.95 9.59 2.21
N GLN A 133 -7.66 10.87 1.96
CA GLN A 133 -8.69 11.89 1.86
C GLN A 133 -9.33 11.88 0.47
N ARG A 134 -10.65 12.05 0.41
CA ARG A 134 -11.36 12.39 -0.83
C ARG A 134 -12.56 13.30 -0.55
N ASN A 135 -12.64 14.43 -1.24
CA ASN A 135 -13.75 15.39 -1.16
C ASN A 135 -14.09 15.85 0.27
N GLY A 136 -13.08 16.01 1.14
CA GLY A 136 -13.27 16.39 2.56
C GLY A 136 -13.74 15.26 3.48
N TYR A 137 -13.57 13.99 3.08
CA TYR A 137 -13.85 12.82 3.91
C TYR A 137 -12.64 11.86 3.94
N LEU A 138 -12.42 11.24 5.10
CA LEU A 138 -11.39 10.23 5.31
C LEU A 138 -11.95 8.85 4.94
N PHE A 139 -11.21 8.12 4.09
CA PHE A 139 -11.55 6.76 3.69
C PHE A 139 -10.42 5.78 4.02
N VAL A 140 -10.78 4.58 4.46
CA VAL A 140 -9.89 3.41 4.48
C VAL A 140 -10.23 2.51 3.30
N THR A 141 -9.23 2.14 2.51
CA THR A 141 -9.35 1.17 1.40
C THR A 141 -8.63 -0.12 1.77
N ASP A 142 -9.40 -1.21 1.94
CA ASP A 142 -8.93 -2.59 2.04
C ASP A 142 -9.26 -3.31 0.72
N GLY A 143 -8.27 -3.91 0.06
CA GLY A 143 -8.45 -4.63 -1.21
C GLY A 143 -9.37 -5.86 -1.12
N ARG A 144 -9.57 -6.42 0.08
CA ARG A 144 -10.49 -7.53 0.34
C ARG A 144 -11.93 -7.04 0.61
N GLY A 145 -12.12 -5.73 0.79
CA GLY A 145 -13.41 -5.12 1.08
C GLY A 145 -14.19 -4.79 -0.19
N SER A 146 -15.51 -5.03 -0.16
CA SER A 146 -16.42 -4.65 -1.26
C SER A 146 -16.58 -3.13 -1.48
N ARG A 147 -16.01 -2.29 -0.60
CA ARG A 147 -16.04 -0.82 -0.68
C ARG A 147 -14.98 -0.19 0.22
N ALA A 148 -14.63 1.06 -0.06
CA ALA A 148 -13.93 1.92 0.90
C ALA A 148 -14.83 2.25 2.11
N LEU A 149 -14.26 2.28 3.31
CA LEU A 149 -14.95 2.63 4.56
C LEU A 149 -14.76 4.12 4.86
N ASN A 150 -15.85 4.86 5.09
CA ASN A 150 -15.80 6.29 5.41
C ASN A 150 -15.71 6.49 6.94
N PHE A 151 -14.70 7.25 7.39
CA PHE A 151 -14.41 7.50 8.81
C PHE A 151 -14.76 8.93 9.27
N GLY A 152 -15.51 9.68 8.46
CA GLY A 152 -15.96 11.03 8.76
C GLY A 152 -15.29 12.11 7.91
N LYS A 153 -15.48 13.36 8.32
CA LYS A 153 -14.86 14.52 7.66
C LYS A 153 -13.38 14.63 8.00
N THR A 154 -12.64 15.29 7.11
CA THR A 154 -11.24 15.67 7.27
C THR A 154 -10.92 16.80 6.28
N SER A 155 -9.81 17.51 6.45
CA SER A 155 -9.28 18.46 5.45
C SER A 155 -7.78 18.28 5.27
N ASP A 156 -7.19 18.93 4.26
CA ASP A 156 -5.76 18.82 3.94
C ASP A 156 -4.86 19.10 5.17
N GLU A 157 -5.33 19.96 6.07
CA GLU A 157 -4.67 20.33 7.33
C GLU A 157 -4.88 19.34 8.48
N THR A 158 -5.98 18.55 8.49
CA THR A 158 -6.29 17.59 9.56
C THR A 158 -6.09 16.12 9.17
N PHE A 159 -5.89 15.83 7.88
CA PHE A 159 -5.82 14.48 7.34
C PHE A 159 -4.83 13.58 8.08
N LEU A 160 -3.64 14.10 8.40
CA LEU A 160 -2.60 13.33 9.08
C LEU A 160 -3.02 12.90 10.50
N SER A 161 -3.61 13.80 11.29
CA SER A 161 -4.07 13.49 12.66
C SER A 161 -5.37 12.68 12.68
N ASP A 162 -6.29 12.93 11.74
CA ASP A 162 -7.50 12.12 11.58
C ASP A 162 -7.19 10.69 11.12
N ALA A 163 -6.26 10.50 10.18
CA ALA A 163 -5.80 9.19 9.75
C ALA A 163 -5.02 8.46 10.86
N ALA A 164 -4.11 9.14 11.56
CA ALA A 164 -3.39 8.58 12.70
C ALA A 164 -4.33 8.15 13.84
N ARG A 165 -5.40 8.92 14.09
CA ARG A 165 -6.49 8.56 15.02
C ARG A 165 -7.22 7.28 14.58
N VAL A 166 -7.44 7.06 13.28
CA VAL A 166 -8.02 5.80 12.77
C VAL A 166 -7.04 4.63 12.91
N CYS A 167 -5.74 4.82 12.65
CA CYS A 167 -4.73 3.78 12.90
C CYS A 167 -4.70 3.36 14.38
N ARG A 168 -4.74 4.32 15.33
CA ARG A 168 -4.87 4.03 16.78
C ARG A 168 -6.17 3.24 17.09
N GLN A 169 -7.28 3.51 16.41
CA GLN A 169 -8.55 2.76 16.56
C GLN A 169 -8.53 1.36 15.93
N VAL A 170 -7.56 1.04 15.06
CA VAL A 170 -7.32 -0.32 14.58
C VAL A 170 -6.43 -1.06 15.57
N MET A 171 -5.31 -0.47 15.98
CA MET A 171 -4.37 -1.03 16.96
C MET A 171 -5.06 -1.37 18.29
N ALA A 172 -5.91 -0.48 18.81
CA ALA A 172 -6.65 -0.67 20.06
C ALA A 172 -7.66 -1.84 20.07
N ARG A 173 -7.86 -2.54 18.95
CA ARG A 173 -8.68 -3.76 18.87
C ARG A 173 -7.93 -5.00 19.36
N ASP A 174 -6.60 -4.98 19.26
CA ASP A 174 -5.72 -6.03 19.77
C ASP A 174 -4.59 -5.40 20.60
N PRO A 175 -4.89 -4.92 21.83
CA PRO A 175 -4.00 -4.08 22.62
C PRO A 175 -2.77 -4.81 23.19
N ASN A 176 -2.65 -6.13 23.00
CA ASN A 176 -1.47 -6.91 23.37
C ASN A 176 -0.49 -7.07 22.20
N ASN A 177 -0.90 -6.65 21.00
CA ASN A 177 -0.16 -6.84 19.77
C ASN A 177 0.72 -5.61 19.49
N LEU A 178 1.95 -5.88 19.09
CA LEU A 178 2.96 -4.85 18.79
C LEU A 178 3.40 -4.91 17.31
N VAL A 179 2.83 -5.84 16.53
CA VAL A 179 3.22 -6.12 15.14
C VAL A 179 2.38 -5.27 14.19
N PHE A 180 2.63 -3.97 14.24
CA PHE A 180 2.06 -2.97 13.33
C PHE A 180 3.17 -2.10 12.75
N ASN A 181 3.03 -1.68 11.51
CA ASN A 181 3.88 -0.65 10.90
C ASN A 181 3.00 0.38 10.18
N VAL A 182 3.40 1.66 10.24
CA VAL A 182 2.74 2.74 9.50
C VAL A 182 3.78 3.53 8.74
N ILE A 183 3.47 3.79 7.48
CA ILE A 183 4.27 4.61 6.56
C ILE A 183 3.37 5.68 5.93
N ALA A 184 3.96 6.80 5.55
CA ALA A 184 3.27 7.93 4.92
C ALA A 184 3.76 8.10 3.48
N LEU A 185 2.83 8.31 2.53
CA LEU A 185 3.16 8.86 1.22
C LEU A 185 3.11 10.38 1.33
N SER A 186 4.26 11.06 1.29
CA SER A 186 4.32 12.52 1.30
C SER A 186 4.85 13.09 -0.01
N GLY A 187 4.38 14.29 -0.35
CA GLY A 187 4.95 15.12 -1.39
C GLY A 187 6.21 15.84 -0.90
N ARG A 188 7.12 16.14 -1.82
CA ARG A 188 8.32 16.92 -1.55
C ARG A 188 7.99 18.40 -1.35
N SER A 189 8.42 18.94 -0.20
CA SER A 189 8.40 20.36 0.17
C SER A 189 9.26 21.24 -0.73
#